data_AF-A0A350HE97-F1
#
_entry.id   AF-A0A350HE97-F1
#
_cell.length_a   1.000
_cell.length_b   1.000
_cell.length_c   1.000
_cell.angle_alpha   90.00
_cell.angle_beta   90.00
_cell.angle_gamma   90.00
#
_symmetry.space_group_name_H-M   'P 1'
#
loop_
_entity.id
_entity.type
_entity.pdbx_description
1 polymer ?
#
loop_
_entity_poly.entity_id
_entity_poly.type
_entity_poly.pdbx_seq_one_letter_code
_entity_poly.pdbx_strand_id
1 'polypeptide(L)'
;VLICPSVERMAFSKSSNAPTHVIQAADDEVVSSQAVTSWCKEQANVNIQLVPGASHFFHGKLPELKACLTQILEDEPRITPTTSISQRTS
;
A
#
# COMPACT_ATOMS: atom_id res chain seq x y z
N VAL A 1 0.03 3.84 -1.34
CA VAL A 1 0.01 2.37 -1.53
C VAL A 1 1.13 2.00 -2.50
N LEU A 2 1.88 0.93 -2.21
CA LEU A 2 2.92 0.35 -3.07
C LEU A 2 2.50 -1.06 -3.48
N ILE A 3 2.75 -1.47 -4.73
CA ILE A 3 2.45 -2.82 -5.23
C ILE A 3 3.77 -3.43 -5.73
N CYS A 4 4.15 -4.59 -5.17
CA CYS A 4 5.42 -5.29 -5.43
C CYS A 4 6.64 -4.35 -5.52
N PRO A 5 6.92 -3.53 -4.50
CA PRO A 5 8.01 -2.57 -4.56
C PRO A 5 9.36 -3.29 -4.63
N SER A 6 10.17 -2.98 -5.65
CA SER A 6 11.50 -3.56 -5.83
C SER A 6 12.53 -2.97 -4.85
N VAL A 7 12.37 -3.26 -3.56
CA VAL A 7 13.17 -2.67 -2.45
C VAL A 7 14.67 -2.96 -2.53
N GLU A 8 15.07 -4.01 -3.25
CA GLU A 8 16.47 -4.37 -3.45
C GLU A 8 17.15 -3.59 -4.59
N ARG A 9 16.35 -3.04 -5.52
CA ARG A 9 16.85 -2.34 -6.72
C ARG A 9 16.62 -0.83 -6.68
N MET A 10 15.76 -0.36 -5.77
CA MET A 10 15.39 1.04 -5.64
C MET A 10 15.70 1.57 -4.24
N ALA A 11 16.19 2.80 -4.17
CA ALA A 11 16.42 3.47 -2.91
C ALA A 11 15.08 3.95 -2.31
N PHE A 12 14.49 3.15 -1.42
CA PHE A 12 13.39 3.59 -0.57
C PHE A 12 13.96 4.26 0.68
N SER A 13 13.76 5.57 0.82
CA SER A 13 14.15 6.28 2.04
C SER A 13 13.24 5.88 3.20
N LYS A 14 13.81 5.73 4.40
CA LYS A 14 13.12 5.22 5.60
C LYS A 14 12.07 6.19 6.20
N SER A 15 11.89 7.39 5.66
CA SER A 15 11.41 8.55 6.43
C SER A 15 10.06 9.14 6.01
N SER A 16 9.23 8.40 5.29
CA SER A 16 7.84 8.85 5.10
C SER A 16 7.05 8.64 6.39
N ASN A 17 6.69 9.72 7.09
CA ASN A 17 5.72 9.65 8.19
C ASN A 17 4.30 9.32 7.70
N ALA A 18 4.04 9.34 6.40
CA ALA A 18 2.75 9.01 5.85
C ALA A 18 2.46 7.51 5.99
N PRO A 19 1.24 7.13 6.43
CA PRO A 19 0.78 5.74 6.40
C PRO A 19 0.99 5.13 5.01
N THR A 20 1.68 4.00 4.96
CA THR A 20 2.02 3.34 3.71
C THR A 20 1.53 1.90 3.75
N HIS A 21 0.68 1.53 2.81
CA HIS A 21 0.27 0.13 2.62
C HIS A 21 1.04 -0.48 1.45
N VAL A 22 1.56 -1.69 1.66
CA VAL A 22 2.28 -2.48 0.67
C VAL A 22 1.46 -3.72 0.34
N ILE A 23 1.17 -3.93 -0.93
CA ILE A 23 0.61 -5.19 -1.43
C ILE A 23 1.74 -5.93 -2.13
N GLN A 24 2.00 -7.17 -1.70
CA GLN A 24 3.06 -8.00 -2.26
C GLN A 24 2.49 -9.34 -2.71
N ALA A 25 2.81 -9.74 -3.93
CA ALA A 25 2.54 -11.08 -4.44
C ALA A 25 3.38 -12.11 -3.66
N ALA A 26 2.76 -13.16 -3.13
CA ALA A 26 3.45 -14.16 -2.31
C ALA A 26 4.46 -14.99 -3.11
N ASP A 27 4.10 -15.32 -4.35
CA ASP A 27 4.88 -16.13 -5.29
C ASP A 27 5.54 -15.25 -6.36
N ASP A 28 5.96 -14.04 -5.96
CA ASP A 28 6.64 -13.10 -6.84
C ASP A 28 8.07 -13.58 -7.17
N GLU A 29 8.29 -13.95 -8.43
CA GLU A 29 9.60 -14.38 -8.94
C GLU A 29 10.49 -13.21 -9.40
N VAL A 30 9.94 -11.99 -9.49
CA VAL A 30 10.64 -10.79 -9.97
C VAL A 30 11.18 -9.96 -8.81
N VAL A 31 10.39 -9.85 -7.74
CA VAL A 31 10.71 -9.12 -6.51
C VAL A 31 10.56 -10.07 -5.33
N SER A 32 11.63 -10.22 -4.54
CA SER A 32 11.62 -11.13 -3.38
C SER A 32 10.59 -10.70 -2.34
N SER A 33 9.56 -11.53 -2.12
CA SER A 33 8.54 -11.31 -1.08
C SER A 33 9.16 -11.25 0.32
N GLN A 34 10.24 -12.01 0.55
CA GLN A 34 11.01 -11.98 1.80
C GLN A 34 11.76 -10.66 1.99
N ALA A 35 12.36 -10.10 0.93
CA ALA A 35 13.06 -8.83 1.00
C ALA A 35 12.08 -7.69 1.31
N VAL A 36 10.92 -7.68 0.63
CA VAL A 36 9.85 -6.69 0.88
C VAL A 36 9.30 -6.80 2.30
N THR A 37 9.06 -8.02 2.79
CA THR A 37 8.59 -8.24 4.16
C THR A 37 9.61 -7.74 5.19
N SER A 38 10.90 -8.00 4.96
CA SER A 38 11.99 -7.54 5.83
C SER A 38 12.09 -6.03 5.83
N TRP A 39 12.02 -5.40 4.65
CA TRP A 39 12.01 -3.95 4.52
C TRP A 39 10.83 -3.30 5.26
N CYS A 40 9.62 -3.88 5.16
CA CYS A 40 8.43 -3.36 5.85
C CYS A 40 8.60 -3.39 7.38
N LYS A 41 9.22 -4.44 7.94
CA LYS A 41 9.49 -4.56 9.38
C LYS A 41 10.42 -3.47 9.91
N GLU A 42 11.26 -2.89 9.07
CA GLU A 42 12.15 -1.80 9.44
C GLU A 42 11.48 -0.41 9.42
N GLN A 43 10.24 -0.31 8.91
CA GLN A 43 9.52 0.97 8.81
C GLN A 43 8.51 1.13 9.95
N ALA A 44 8.36 2.35 10.45
CA ALA A 44 7.42 2.63 11.54
C ALA A 44 5.94 2.66 11.10
N ASN A 45 5.66 3.18 9.90
CA ASN A 45 4.30 3.46 9.42
C ASN A 45 3.95 2.68 8.15
N VAL A 46 4.38 1.41 8.07
CA VAL A 46 4.10 0.53 6.94
C VAL A 46 3.28 -0.68 7.38
N ASN A 47 2.19 -0.95 6.65
CA ASN A 47 1.46 -2.20 6.73
C ASN A 47 1.69 -3.01 5.44
N ILE A 48 1.79 -4.35 5.55
CA ILE A 48 2.00 -5.24 4.42
C ILE A 48 0.89 -6.28 4.33
N GLN A 49 0.36 -6.48 3.12
CA GLN A 49 -0.58 -7.54 2.78
C GLN A 49 0.03 -8.44 1.69
N LEU A 50 0.11 -9.74 1.98
CA LEU A 50 0.54 -10.76 1.03
C LEU A 50 -0.67 -11.33 0.30
N VAL A 51 -0.59 -11.47 -1.03
CA VAL A 51 -1.62 -12.12 -1.85
C VAL A 51 -1.16 -13.54 -2.19
N PRO A 52 -1.75 -14.59 -1.58
CA PRO A 52 -1.35 -15.98 -1.81
C PRO A 52 -1.64 -16.41 -3.26
N GLY A 53 -0.72 -17.17 -3.87
CA GLY A 53 -0.91 -17.68 -5.24
C GLY A 53 -0.75 -16.61 -6.33
N ALA A 54 -0.36 -15.39 -5.99
CA ALA A 54 -0.11 -14.33 -6.96
C ALA A 54 1.37 -14.28 -7.33
N SER A 55 1.63 -14.16 -8.64
CA SER A 55 2.93 -13.75 -9.18
C SER A 55 3.00 -12.23 -9.32
N HIS A 56 4.16 -11.69 -9.73
CA HIS A 56 4.41 -10.25 -9.87
C HIS A 56 3.31 -9.47 -10.61
N PHE A 57 2.76 -10.07 -11.67
CA PHE A 57 1.76 -9.45 -12.53
C PHE A 57 0.31 -9.71 -12.10
N PHE A 58 0.10 -10.48 -11.03
CA PHE A 58 -1.23 -10.87 -10.55
C PHE A 58 -2.12 -11.50 -11.64
N HIS A 59 -1.55 -12.29 -12.55
CA HIS A 59 -2.34 -13.00 -13.57
C HIS A 59 -3.39 -13.91 -12.90
N GLY A 60 -4.65 -13.73 -13.29
CA GLY A 60 -5.78 -14.43 -12.66
C GLY A 60 -6.10 -13.99 -11.23
N LYS A 61 -5.41 -12.96 -10.70
CA LYS A 61 -5.52 -12.44 -9.33
C LYS A 61 -5.83 -10.95 -9.25
N LEU A 62 -6.16 -10.32 -10.38
CA LEU A 62 -6.58 -8.92 -10.43
C LEU A 62 -7.83 -8.62 -9.57
N PRO A 63 -8.86 -9.50 -9.48
CA PRO A 63 -9.99 -9.29 -8.58
C PRO A 63 -9.55 -9.23 -7.10
N GLU A 64 -8.65 -10.10 -6.68
CA GLU A 64 -8.07 -10.11 -5.34
C GLU A 64 -7.24 -8.85 -5.08
N LEU A 65 -6.40 -8.44 -6.04
CA LEU A 65 -5.65 -7.17 -5.95
C LEU A 65 -6.59 -5.97 -5.80
N LYS A 66 -7.68 -5.94 -6.57
CA LYS A 66 -8.72 -4.89 -6.45
C LYS A 66 -9.35 -4.89 -5.07
N ALA A 67 -9.71 -6.06 -4.54
CA ALA A 67 -10.30 -6.17 -3.21
C ALA A 67 -9.36 -5.62 -2.12
N CYS A 68 -8.06 -5.93 -2.19
CA CYS A 68 -7.05 -5.39 -1.29
C CYS A 68 -7.00 -3.85 -1.38
N LEU A 69 -6.98 -3.29 -2.60
CA LEU A 69 -6.96 -1.85 -2.81
C LEU A 69 -8.23 -1.17 -2.29
N THR A 70 -9.40 -1.75 -2.54
CA THR A 70 -10.67 -1.22 -2.05
C THR A 70 -10.69 -1.18 -0.52
N GLN A 71 -10.28 -2.26 0.14
CA GLN A 71 -10.21 -2.31 1.60
C GLN A 71 -9.28 -1.22 2.15
N ILE A 72 -8.08 -1.08 1.59
CA ILE A 72 -7.13 -0.03 2.01
C ILE A 72 -7.76 1.36 1.88
N LEU A 73 -8.44 1.65 0.76
CA LEU A 73 -9.06 2.96 0.54
C LEU A 73 -10.28 3.22 1.42
N GLU A 74 -10.98 2.18 1.86
CA GLU A 74 -12.12 2.28 2.78
C GLU A 74 -11.69 2.45 4.23
N ASP A 75 -10.55 1.87 4.61
CA ASP A 75 -9.97 1.98 5.95
C ASP A 75 -9.29 3.34 6.21
N GLU A 76 -8.92 4.09 5.16
CA GLU A 76 -8.39 5.44 5.31
C GLU A 76 -9.48 6.43 5.79
N PRO A 77 -9.20 7.29 6.79
CA PRO A 77 -10.17 8.29 7.23
C PRO A 77 -10.48 9.23 6.07
N ARG A 78 -11.72 9.17 5.56
CA ARG A 78 -12.20 10.09 4.54
C ARG A 78 -12.06 11.51 5.08
N ILE A 79 -11.10 12.27 4.56
CA ILE A 79 -11.06 13.72 4.78
C ILE A 79 -12.30 14.27 4.06
N THR A 80 -13.41 14.40 4.78
CA THR A 80 -14.53 15.19 4.28
C THR A 80 -14.04 16.62 4.14
N PRO A 81 -14.19 17.27 2.96
CA PRO A 81 -13.85 18.68 2.85
C PRO A 81 -14.76 19.45 3.82
N THR A 82 -14.16 19.97 4.91
CA THR A 82 -14.81 20.91 5.82
C THR A 82 -15.19 22.14 5.00
N THR A 83 -16.41 22.14 4.48
CA THR A 83 -17.03 23.28 3.83
C THR A 83 -17.40 24.26 4.95
N SER A 84 -16.41 25.03 5.40
CA SER A 84 -16.63 26.21 6.23
C SER A 84 -17.08 27.34 5.29
N ILE A 85 -18.37 27.36 4.95
CA ILE A 85 -19.00 28.56 4.41
C ILE A 85 -19.29 29.45 5.61
N SER A 86 -18.36 30.36 5.88
CA SER A 86 -18.59 31.47 6.81
C SER A 86 -19.60 32.42 6.17
N GLN A 87 -20.88 32.28 6.52
CA GLN A 87 -21.88 33.30 6.23
C GLN A 87 -21.56 34.53 7.07
N ARG A 88 -20.96 35.53 6.42
CA ARG A 88 -20.84 36.89 6.93
C ARG A 88 -22.13 37.63 6.58
N THR A 89 -23.02 37.76 7.56
CA THR A 89 -24.19 38.65 7.57
C THR A 89 -24.32 39.13 9.02
N SER A 90 -24.51 40.39 9.38
CA SER A 90 -24.58 41.70 8.72
C SER A 90 -24.27 42.73 9.81
#